data_AF-A0A7N2N306-F1
#
_entry.id   AF-A0A7N2N306-F1
#
_cell.length_a   1.000
_cell.length_b   1.000
_cell.length_c   1.000
_cell.angle_alpha   90.00
_cell.angle_beta   90.00
_cell.angle_gamma   90.00
#
_symmetry.space_group_name_H-M   'P 1'
#
loop_
_entity.id
_entity.type
_entity.pdbx_description
1 polymer ?
#
loop_
_entity_poly.entity_id
_entity_poly.type
_entity_poly.pdbx_seq_one_letter_code
_entity_poly.pdbx_strand_id
1 'polypeptide(L)'
;MVTETAENLCKSMGQVIHSNDRSEMKCGDFMLVRVEIDVHKPLCRGRRVRFSSDREGWVSFLYERLPIFCHWYGVLNHDFKKCNLWLQNKGELRTENQEYGSWLRADPPSLLRKKW
;
A
#
# COMPACT_ATOMS: atom_id res chain seq x y z
N MET A 1 -14.16 5.39 -8.81
CA MET A 1 -13.00 6.31 -8.97
C MET A 1 -12.51 6.19 -10.41
N VAL A 2 -12.06 7.28 -11.05
CA VAL A 2 -11.53 7.23 -12.43
C VAL A 2 -10.02 6.95 -12.42
N THR A 3 -9.49 6.40 -13.52
CA THR A 3 -8.10 5.93 -13.62
C THR A 3 -7.09 7.05 -13.38
N GLU A 4 -7.35 8.25 -13.90
CA GLU A 4 -6.48 9.42 -13.70
C GLU A 4 -6.39 9.81 -12.22
N THR A 5 -7.50 9.76 -11.48
CA THR A 5 -7.47 9.99 -10.02
C THR A 5 -6.60 8.94 -9.33
N ALA A 6 -6.72 7.67 -9.70
CA ALA A 6 -5.88 6.60 -9.14
C ALA A 6 -4.39 6.87 -9.35
N GLU A 7 -4.01 7.18 -10.60
CA GLU A 7 -2.61 7.49 -10.95
C GLU A 7 -2.12 8.72 -10.18
N ASN A 8 -2.93 9.78 -10.09
CA ASN A 8 -2.56 10.99 -9.35
C ASN A 8 -2.38 10.75 -7.85
N LEU A 9 -3.20 9.89 -7.24
CA LEU A 9 -2.98 9.48 -5.86
C LEU A 9 -1.66 8.71 -5.72
N CYS A 10 -1.36 7.84 -6.69
CA CYS A 10 -0.17 6.99 -6.70
C CYS A 10 1.14 7.73 -7.00
N LYS A 11 1.11 8.84 -7.74
CA LYS A 11 2.29 9.69 -8.02
C LYS A 11 3.01 10.18 -6.76
N SER A 12 2.26 10.30 -5.66
CA SER A 12 2.83 10.68 -4.37
C SER A 12 3.64 9.57 -3.68
N MET A 13 3.40 8.31 -4.06
CA MET A 13 4.12 7.15 -3.55
C MET A 13 5.40 6.88 -4.35
N GLY A 14 5.42 7.29 -5.61
CA GLY A 14 6.57 7.14 -6.50
C GLY A 14 6.16 7.26 -7.97
N GLN A 15 7.03 6.80 -8.87
CA GLN A 15 6.80 6.91 -10.31
C GLN A 15 5.74 5.89 -10.76
N VAL A 16 4.64 6.36 -11.34
CA VAL A 16 3.61 5.50 -11.93
C VAL A 16 4.14 4.88 -13.22
N ILE A 17 4.06 3.56 -13.32
CA ILE A 17 4.44 2.80 -14.50
C ILE A 17 3.16 2.48 -15.28
N HIS A 18 3.01 3.09 -16.46
CA HIS A 18 1.83 2.88 -17.29
C HIS A 18 1.90 1.51 -18.00
N SER A 19 0.80 0.75 -17.96
CA SER A 19 0.62 -0.44 -18.81
C SER A 19 0.23 -0.02 -20.23
N ASN A 20 0.58 -0.84 -21.21
CA ASN A 20 0.11 -0.67 -22.60
C ASN A 20 -1.41 -0.84 -22.72
N ASP A 21 -2.02 -1.59 -21.80
CA ASP A 21 -3.47 -1.79 -21.73
C ASP A 21 -4.05 -1.17 -20.44
N ARG A 22 -4.76 -0.04 -20.61
CA ARG A 22 -5.43 0.67 -19.51
C ARG A 22 -6.62 -0.09 -18.93
N SER A 23 -7.16 -1.07 -19.65
CA SER A 23 -8.27 -1.90 -19.14
C SER A 23 -7.83 -2.77 -17.97
N GLU A 24 -6.54 -3.15 -17.91
CA GLU A 24 -5.95 -3.93 -16.82
C GLU A 24 -5.98 -3.20 -15.46
N MET A 25 -6.09 -1.87 -15.47
CA MET A 25 -6.14 -1.07 -14.25
C MET A 25 -7.47 -1.20 -13.51
N LYS A 26 -8.55 -1.53 -14.21
CA LYS A 26 -9.89 -1.61 -13.60
C LYS A 26 -10.17 -3.05 -13.20
N CYS A 27 -10.35 -3.30 -11.90
CA CYS A 27 -10.64 -4.64 -11.40
C CYS A 27 -11.81 -4.57 -10.41
N GLY A 28 -13.04 -4.58 -10.94
CA GLY A 28 -14.27 -4.51 -10.14
C GLY A 28 -14.26 -3.31 -9.19
N ASP A 29 -14.17 -3.61 -7.89
CA ASP A 29 -14.26 -2.63 -6.80
C ASP A 29 -12.96 -1.88 -6.51
N PHE A 30 -11.83 -2.27 -7.13
CA PHE A 30 -10.52 -1.65 -6.91
C PHE A 30 -9.81 -1.32 -8.23
N MET A 31 -8.78 -0.48 -8.13
CA MET A 31 -7.88 -0.16 -9.25
C MET A 31 -6.47 -0.63 -8.97
N LEU A 32 -5.88 -1.25 -9.99
CA LEU A 32 -4.50 -1.71 -10.00
C LEU A 32 -3.63 -0.66 -10.69
N VAL A 33 -2.64 -0.16 -9.97
CA VAL A 33 -1.67 0.80 -10.50
C VAL A 33 -0.28 0.28 -10.18
N ARG A 34 0.58 0.21 -11.19
CA ARG A 34 1.99 -0.13 -11.00
C ARG A 34 2.76 1.14 -10.63
N VAL A 35 3.54 1.06 -9.57
CA VAL A 35 4.30 2.19 -9.05
C VAL A 35 5.70 1.70 -8.68
N GLU A 36 6.72 2.42 -9.11
CA GLU A 36 8.07 2.29 -8.59
C GLU A 36 8.14 3.01 -7.24
N ILE A 37 8.41 2.27 -6.17
CA ILE A 37 8.42 2.78 -4.81
C ILE A 37 9.85 2.76 -4.23
N ASP A 38 10.15 3.76 -3.42
CA ASP A 38 11.39 3.83 -2.66
C ASP A 38 11.33 2.88 -1.47
N VAL A 39 12.13 1.80 -1.53
CA VAL A 39 12.13 0.72 -0.53
C VAL A 39 12.61 1.15 0.85
N HIS A 40 13.28 2.31 0.95
CA HIS A 40 13.78 2.86 2.20
C HIS A 40 12.76 3.75 2.90
N LYS A 41 11.64 4.08 2.25
CA LYS A 41 10.55 4.87 2.83
C LYS A 41 9.44 3.96 3.37
N PRO A 42 8.70 4.43 4.40
CA PRO A 42 7.50 3.73 4.85
C PRO A 42 6.49 3.57 3.73
N LEU A 43 5.85 2.40 3.67
CA LEU A 43 4.73 2.14 2.76
C LEU A 43 3.58 3.12 3.04
N CYS A 44 2.86 3.50 2.00
CA CYS A 44 1.67 4.33 2.14
C CYS A 44 0.48 3.43 2.49
N ARG A 45 -0.18 3.72 3.62
CA ARG A 45 -1.31 2.91 4.12
C ARG A 45 -2.62 3.29 3.45
N GLY A 46 -2.76 4.58 3.15
CA GLY A 46 -3.93 5.15 2.55
C GLY A 46 -3.78 6.66 2.39
N ARG A 47 -4.75 7.27 1.72
CA ARG A 47 -4.78 8.71 1.47
C ARG A 47 -6.21 9.22 1.63
N ARG A 48 -6.35 10.39 2.25
CA ARG A 48 -7.61 11.12 2.27
C ARG A 48 -7.85 11.75 0.90
N VAL A 49 -9.03 11.52 0.33
CA VAL A 49 -9.42 11.99 -0.99
C VAL A 49 -10.74 12.73 -0.87
N ARG A 50 -10.83 13.87 -1.53
CA ARG A 50 -12.07 14.62 -1.71
C ARG A 50 -12.68 14.24 -3.07
N PHE A 51 -13.84 13.62 -3.05
CA PHE A 51 -14.58 13.20 -4.26
C PHE A 51 -15.46 14.33 -4.81
N SER A 52 -16.00 15.17 -3.94
CA SER A 52 -16.72 16.41 -4.26
C SER A 52 -16.63 17.38 -3.09
N SER A 53 -17.15 18.60 -3.22
CA SER A 53 -17.14 19.65 -2.18
C SER A 53 -17.46 19.10 -0.79
N ASP A 54 -18.48 18.26 -0.72
CA ASP A 54 -19.09 17.75 0.52
C ASP A 54 -18.83 16.26 0.76
N ARG A 55 -18.06 15.59 -0.11
CA ARG A 55 -17.76 14.17 0.01
C ARG A 55 -16.25 13.96 0.08
N GLU A 56 -15.77 13.65 1.27
CA GLU A 56 -14.41 13.14 1.49
C GLU A 56 -14.43 11.70 2.00
N GLY A 57 -13.32 10.99 1.81
CA GLY A 57 -13.15 9.65 2.33
C GLY A 57 -11.69 9.22 2.29
N TRP A 58 -11.44 8.00 2.76
CA TRP A 58 -10.12 7.39 2.73
C TRP A 58 -10.05 6.36 1.61
N VAL A 59 -8.96 6.39 0.87
CA VAL A 59 -8.57 5.33 -0.05
C VAL A 59 -7.44 4.55 0.62
N SER A 60 -7.65 3.26 0.86
CA SER A 60 -6.62 2.36 1.36
C SER A 60 -5.76 1.84 0.20
N PHE A 61 -4.47 1.65 0.46
CA PHE A 61 -3.57 1.02 -0.51
C PHE A 61 -3.24 -0.41 -0.08
N LEU A 62 -3.35 -1.33 -1.05
CA LEU A 62 -2.94 -2.71 -0.91
C LEU A 62 -1.83 -2.99 -1.92
N TYR A 63 -0.84 -3.77 -1.51
CA TYR A 63 0.37 -4.05 -2.27
C TYR A 63 0.40 -5.50 -2.73
N GLU A 64 0.49 -5.70 -4.03
CA GLU A 64 0.80 -7.01 -4.60
C GLU A 64 2.28 -7.34 -4.44
N ARG A 65 2.59 -8.64 -4.26
CA ARG A 65 3.98 -9.13 -4.17
C ARG A 65 4.82 -8.40 -3.11
N LEU A 66 4.17 -7.93 -2.04
CA LEU A 66 4.82 -7.19 -0.97
C LEU A 66 5.87 -8.08 -0.28
N PRO A 67 7.16 -7.71 -0.23
CA PRO A 67 8.18 -8.47 0.50
C PRO A 67 7.96 -8.42 2.02
N ILE A 68 8.93 -8.94 2.78
CA ILE A 68 8.96 -8.75 4.23
C ILE A 68 9.20 -7.26 4.52
N PHE A 69 8.45 -6.71 5.46
CA PHE A 69 8.55 -5.31 5.88
C PHE A 69 8.39 -5.19 7.39
N CYS A 70 8.86 -4.09 7.96
CA CYS A 70 8.76 -3.83 9.39
C CYS A 70 7.37 -3.33 9.77
N HIS A 71 6.69 -4.01 10.69
CA HIS A 71 5.34 -3.64 11.11
C HIS A 71 5.26 -2.33 11.92
N TRP A 72 6.39 -1.82 12.42
CA TRP A 72 6.45 -0.55 13.16
C TRP A 72 6.76 0.63 12.24
N TYR A 73 7.71 0.47 11.32
CA TYR A 73 8.16 1.56 10.44
C TYR A 73 7.56 1.51 9.04
N GLY A 74 6.96 0.39 8.63
CA GLY A 74 6.44 0.21 7.28
C GLY A 74 7.50 0.11 6.18
N VAL A 75 8.79 -0.02 6.53
CA VAL A 75 9.90 -0.04 5.56
C VAL A 75 10.18 -1.47 5.10
N LEU A 76 10.45 -1.64 3.81
CA LEU A 76 10.75 -2.94 3.19
C LEU A 76 12.14 -3.44 3.61
N ASN A 77 12.30 -4.76 3.71
CA ASN A 77 13.57 -5.42 4.05
C ASN A 77 14.27 -4.89 5.32
N HIS A 78 13.51 -4.25 6.20
CA HIS A 78 13.99 -3.81 7.50
C HIS A 78 13.93 -4.99 8.46
N ASP A 79 15.11 -5.59 8.73
CA ASP A 79 15.25 -6.70 9.65
C ASP A 79 14.74 -6.30 11.04
N PHE A 80 13.73 -7.02 11.52
CA PHE A 80 13.15 -6.81 12.84
C PHE A 80 14.21 -6.83 13.96
N LYS A 81 15.26 -7.65 13.83
CA LYS A 81 16.36 -7.72 14.79
C LYS A 81 17.22 -6.46 14.83
N LYS A 82 17.20 -5.67 13.76
CA LYS A 82 17.89 -4.38 13.63
C LYS A 82 16.95 -3.18 13.76
N CYS A 83 15.69 -3.43 14.07
CA CYS A 83 14.71 -2.37 14.25
C CYS A 83 15.09 -1.53 15.46
N ASN A 84 15.53 -0.28 15.21
CA ASN A 84 15.95 0.62 16.28
C ASN A 84 14.86 0.81 17.34
N LEU A 85 13.57 0.82 16.95
CA LEU A 85 12.47 0.93 17.91
C LEU A 85 12.45 -0.29 18.84
N TRP A 86 12.59 -1.49 18.28
CA TRP A 86 12.63 -2.74 19.04
C TRP A 86 13.81 -2.78 20.01
N LEU A 87 14.99 -2.39 19.54
CA LEU A 87 16.22 -2.35 20.34
C LEU A 87 16.14 -1.32 21.47
N GLN A 88 15.65 -0.10 21.18
CA GLN A 88 15.50 0.97 22.17
C GLN A 88 14.50 0.60 23.28
N ASN A 89 13.46 -0.15 22.94
CA ASN A 89 12.45 -0.61 23.88
C ASN A 89 12.78 -1.98 24.51
N LYS A 90 14.03 -2.45 24.38
CA LYS A 90 14.50 -3.73 24.98
C LYS A 90 13.63 -4.95 24.66
N GLY A 91 12.93 -4.94 23.53
CA GLY A 91 12.00 -6.00 23.13
C GLY A 91 10.64 -6.01 23.85
N GLU A 92 10.25 -4.90 24.49
CA GLU A 92 8.97 -4.77 25.21
C GLU A 92 7.84 -4.17 24.33
N LEU A 93 8.07 -3.97 23.03
CA LEU A 93 7.04 -3.43 22.14
C LEU A 93 5.87 -4.41 21.99
N ARG A 94 4.68 -3.93 22.30
CA ARG A 94 3.44 -4.67 22.10
C ARG A 94 3.07 -4.69 20.62
N THR A 95 2.52 -5.82 20.16
CA THR A 95 1.98 -5.98 18.80
C THR A 95 0.87 -4.96 18.50
N GLU A 96 0.11 -4.54 19.51
CA GLU A 96 -0.92 -3.51 19.42
C GLU A 96 -0.39 -2.16 18.94
N ASN A 97 0.89 -1.87 19.17
CA ASN A 97 1.54 -0.63 18.75
C ASN A 97 2.07 -0.69 17.31
N GLN A 98 1.84 -1.79 16.59
CA GLN A 98 2.22 -1.91 15.18
C GLN A 98 1.31 -1.04 14.33
N GLU A 99 1.91 -0.07 13.65
CA GLU A 99 1.21 0.83 12.74
C GLU A 99 0.92 0.22 11.36
N TYR A 100 1.57 -0.90 11.06
CA TYR A 100 1.49 -1.62 9.79
C TYR A 100 1.23 -3.10 10.04
N GLY A 101 0.54 -3.77 9.11
CA GLY A 101 0.21 -5.18 9.27
C GLY A 101 -0.04 -5.90 7.95
N SER A 102 -0.35 -7.19 8.05
CA SER A 102 -0.61 -8.06 6.90
C SER A 102 -1.76 -7.57 6.01
N TRP A 103 -2.66 -6.75 6.55
CA TRP A 103 -3.75 -6.09 5.83
C TRP A 103 -3.27 -5.16 4.70
N LEU A 104 -1.98 -4.82 4.62
CA LEU A 104 -1.40 -4.11 3.47
C LEU A 104 -1.19 -5.01 2.24
N ARG A 105 -1.30 -6.32 2.38
CA ARG A 105 -1.08 -7.26 1.28
C ARG A 105 -2.38 -7.39 0.47
N ALA A 106 -2.26 -7.22 -0.84
CA ALA A 106 -3.37 -7.53 -1.75
C ALA A 106 -3.44 -9.04 -1.99
N ASP A 107 -4.66 -9.56 -2.11
CA ASP A 107 -4.88 -10.90 -2.64
C ASP A 107 -4.49 -10.95 -4.13
N PRO A 108 -3.92 -12.05 -4.62
CA PRO A 108 -3.56 -12.20 -6.02
C PRO A 108 -4.79 -11.97 -6.94
N PRO A 109 -4.66 -11.18 -8.03
CA PRO A 109 -5.76 -10.95 -8.97
C PRO A 109 -6.34 -12.23 -9.58
N SER A 110 -5.54 -13.29 -9.67
CA SER A 110 -5.95 -14.60 -10.17
C SER A 110 -6.99 -15.30 -9.27
N LEU A 111 -7.09 -14.94 -8.00
CA LEU A 111 -8.13 -15.40 -7.08
C LEU A 111 -9.41 -14.55 -7.16
N LEU A 112 -9.29 -13.31 -7.63
CA LEU A 112 -10.40 -12.35 -7.75
C LEU A 112 -11.11 -12.46 -9.11
N ARG A 113 -10.39 -12.85 -10.16
CA ARG A 113 -10.95 -13.12 -11.51
C ARG A 113 -11.77 -14.41 -11.63
N LYS A 114 -11.70 -15.33 -10.67
CA LYS A 114 -12.39 -16.64 -10.70
C LYS A 114 -13.79 -16.66 -10.06
N LYS A 115 -14.30 -15.51 -9.60
CA LYS A 115 -15.59 -15.43 -8.89
C LYS A 115 -16.77 -14.94 -9.76
N TRP A 116 -16.64 -14.98 -11.08
CA TRP A 116 -17.71 -14.63 -12.02
C TRP A 116 -17.73 -15.63 -13.17
#